data_AF-T0R7Q3-F1
#
_entry.id   AF-T0R7Q3-F1
#
_cell.length_a   1.000
_cell.length_b   1.000
_cell.length_c   1.000
_cell.angle_alpha   90.00
_cell.angle_beta   90.00
_cell.angle_gamma   90.00
#
_symmetry.space_group_name_H-M   'P 1'
#
loop_
_entity.id
_entity.type
_entity.pdbx_description
1 polymer ?
#
loop_
_entity_poly.entity_id
_entity_poly.type
_entity_poly.pdbx_seq_one_letter_code
_entity_poly.pdbx_strand_id
1 'polypeptide(L)'
;MKNSNTNFYGGVSVGIGKSSTVVDEEEKSGSAWVLPSVKVGALMELSRSYSFLVEGVLESITSKESFSDGKAQDNNIVAAGLTIGLKF
;
A
#
# COMPACT_ATOMS: atom_id res chain seq x y z
N MET A 1 23.30 -10.41 26.82
CA MET A 1 22.51 -9.67 25.81
C MET A 1 21.09 -10.18 25.91
N LYS A 2 20.19 -9.44 26.57
CA LYS A 2 18.86 -9.93 26.99
C LYS A 2 17.82 -8.86 26.70
N ASN A 3 16.73 -9.29 26.06
CA ASN A 3 15.58 -8.55 25.52
C ASN A 3 15.80 -7.74 24.24
N SER A 4 15.85 -8.44 23.10
CA SER A 4 15.29 -7.85 21.88
C SER A 4 13.77 -7.88 22.04
N ASN A 5 13.17 -6.71 22.26
CA ASN A 5 11.72 -6.57 22.26
C ASN A 5 11.27 -6.53 20.80
N THR A 6 10.66 -7.62 20.35
CA THR A 6 10.02 -7.68 19.04
C THR A 6 8.52 -7.51 19.22
N ASN A 7 7.97 -6.45 18.63
CA ASN A 7 6.56 -6.13 18.67
C ASN A 7 5.94 -6.42 17.31
N PHE A 8 5.04 -7.38 17.25
CA PHE A 8 4.26 -7.67 16.05
C PHE A 8 2.99 -6.83 16.04
N TYR A 9 2.59 -6.36 14.87
CA TYR A 9 1.33 -5.65 14.68
C TYR A 9 0.67 -6.05 13.36
N GLY A 10 -0.63 -5.86 13.29
CA GLY A 10 -1.42 -6.00 12.08
C GLY A 10 -2.39 -4.85 11.96
N GLY A 11 -2.82 -4.55 10.74
CA GLY A 11 -3.78 -3.49 10.47
C GLY A 11 -4.58 -3.75 9.21
N VAL A 12 -5.77 -3.17 9.17
CA VAL A 12 -6.60 -3.10 7.97
C VAL A 12 -6.82 -1.62 7.67
N SER A 13 -6.68 -1.24 6.40
CA SER A 13 -6.92 0.12 5.93
C SER A 13 -7.81 0.13 4.70
N VAL A 14 -8.55 1.22 4.51
CA VAL A 14 -9.26 1.54 3.27
C VAL A 14 -8.80 2.92 2.83
N GLY A 15 -8.78 3.17 1.53
CA GLY A 15 -8.31 4.43 0.97
C GLY A 15 -9.12 4.87 -0.24
N ILE A 16 -9.12 6.16 -0.49
CA ILE A 16 -9.64 6.77 -1.71
C ILE A 16 -8.56 7.68 -2.29
N GLY A 17 -8.39 7.66 -3.61
CA GLY A 17 -7.38 8.42 -4.33
C GLY A 17 -7.80 8.72 -5.76
N LYS A 18 -6.88 9.32 -6.51
CA LYS A 18 -7.02 9.51 -7.96
C LYS A 18 -6.28 8.38 -8.67
N SER A 19 -6.85 7.84 -9.75
CA SER A 19 -6.07 7.06 -10.71
C SER A 19 -5.57 7.98 -11.82
N SER A 20 -4.39 7.68 -12.37
CA SER A 20 -3.92 8.25 -13.63
C SER A 20 -3.29 7.12 -14.42
N THR A 21 -3.76 6.93 -15.65
CA THR A 21 -3.28 5.90 -16.57
C THR A 21 -2.94 6.56 -17.89
N VAL A 22 -1.76 6.25 -18.42
CA VAL A 22 -1.30 6.74 -19.73
C VAL A 22 -1.39 5.58 -20.73
N VAL A 23 -2.15 5.77 -21.79
CA VAL A 23 -2.26 4.84 -22.93
C VAL A 23 -2.01 5.62 -24.20
N ASP A 24 -1.01 5.20 -25.00
CA ASP A 24 -0.67 5.84 -26.28
C ASP A 24 -0.59 7.38 -26.21
N GLU A 25 0.16 7.91 -25.24
CA GLU A 25 0.37 9.35 -24.99
C GLU A 25 -0.87 10.14 -24.50
N GLU A 26 -2.02 9.49 -24.35
CA GLU A 26 -3.17 10.08 -23.67
C GLU A 26 -3.16 9.78 -22.17
N GLU A 27 -3.05 10.81 -21.33
CA GLU A 27 -3.26 10.72 -19.89
C GLU A 27 -4.76 10.77 -19.57
N LYS A 28 -5.28 9.74 -18.89
CA LYS A 28 -6.64 9.73 -18.35
C LYS A 28 -6.59 9.62 -16.84
N SER A 29 -7.39 10.47 -16.17
CA SER A 29 -7.52 10.46 -14.71
C SER A 29 -8.90 10.01 -14.28
N GLY A 30 -8.96 9.30 -13.16
CA GLY A 30 -10.18 8.73 -12.61
C GLY A 30 -10.17 8.71 -11.09
N SER A 31 -11.14 8.02 -10.51
CA SER A 31 -11.19 7.77 -9.07
C SER A 31 -10.69 6.37 -8.78
N ALA A 32 -9.79 6.24 -7.80
CA ALA A 32 -9.30 4.97 -7.29
C ALA A 32 -9.79 4.75 -5.86
N TRP A 33 -10.23 3.53 -5.59
CA TRP A 33 -10.59 3.06 -4.26
C TRP A 33 -9.62 1.96 -3.87
N VAL A 34 -8.88 2.17 -2.79
CA VAL A 34 -8.11 1.12 -2.14
C VAL A 34 -9.09 0.40 -1.19
N LEU A 35 -9.59 -0.73 -1.66
CA LEU A 35 -10.44 -1.64 -0.92
C LEU A 35 -9.55 -2.61 -0.11
N PRO A 36 -10.06 -3.16 1.00
CA PRO A 36 -9.32 -3.23 2.26
C PRO A 36 -7.90 -3.76 2.07
N SER A 37 -6.91 -2.92 2.41
CA SER A 37 -5.53 -3.35 2.51
C SER A 37 -5.26 -3.98 3.86
N VAL A 38 -4.52 -5.08 3.87
CA VAL A 38 -4.09 -5.78 5.06
C VAL A 38 -2.59 -5.58 5.20
N LYS A 39 -2.14 -5.14 6.37
CA LYS A 39 -0.73 -5.01 6.71
C LYS A 39 -0.37 -5.89 7.90
N VAL A 40 0.82 -6.46 7.87
CA VAL A 40 1.45 -7.16 8.99
C VAL A 40 2.88 -6.66 9.13
N GLY A 41 3.32 -6.40 10.36
CA GLY A 41 4.65 -5.87 10.59
C GLY A 41 5.27 -6.33 11.90
N ALA A 42 6.59 -6.20 11.96
CA ALA A 42 7.41 -6.49 13.12
C ALA A 42 8.36 -5.32 13.38
N LEU A 43 8.30 -4.77 14.59
CA LEU A 43 9.24 -3.77 15.08
C LEU A 43 10.20 -4.44 16.05
N MET A 44 11.47 -4.50 15.68
CA MET A 44 12.55 -5.09 16.46
C MET A 44 13.39 -3.99 17.11
N GLU A 45 13.37 -3.92 18.44
CA GLU A 45 14.29 -3.04 19.18
C GLU A 45 15.71 -3.61 19.11
N LEU A 46 16.62 -2.88 18.46
CA LEU A 46 18.04 -3.20 18.37
C LEU A 46 18.81 -2.60 19.56
N SER A 47 18.42 -1.39 19.98
CA SER A 47 18.93 -0.71 21.18
C SER A 47 17.90 0.28 21.72
N ARG A 48 18.22 1.00 22.80
CA ARG A 48 17.37 2.08 23.33
C ARG A 48 17.13 3.23 22.36
N SER A 49 17.99 3.38 21.36
CA SER A 49 17.95 4.47 20.38
C SER A 49 17.63 3.99 18.98
N TYR A 50 17.71 2.69 18.71
CA TYR A 50 17.51 2.16 17.36
C TYR A 50 16.47 1.06 17.32
N SER A 51 15.55 1.15 16.35
CA SER A 51 14.59 0.09 16.06
C SER A 51 14.57 -0.21 14.57
N PHE A 52 14.38 -1.48 14.24
CA PHE A 52 14.25 -1.95 12.87
C PHE A 52 12.81 -2.36 12.61
N LEU A 53 12.27 -1.99 11.47
CA LEU A 53 10.89 -2.25 11.07
C LEU A 53 10.87 -3.10 9.79
N VAL A 54 10.05 -4.14 9.78
CA VAL A 54 9.68 -4.87 8.57
C VAL A 54 8.16 -4.89 8.48
N GLU A 55 7.61 -4.44 7.37
CA GLU A 55 6.16 -4.45 7.11
C GLU A 55 5.86 -5.06 5.75
N GLY A 56 4.94 -6.02 5.72
CA GLY A 56 4.33 -6.54 4.49
C GLY A 56 2.91 -6.01 4.36
N VAL A 57 2.52 -5.65 3.14
CA VAL A 57 1.17 -5.15 2.84
C VAL A 57 0.60 -5.86 1.60
N LEU A 58 -0.68 -6.18 1.65
CA LEU A 58 -1.48 -6.65 0.52
C LEU A 58 -2.65 -5.70 0.33
N GLU A 59 -2.83 -5.18 -0.88
CA GLU A 59 -3.85 -4.18 -1.20
C GLU A 59 -4.67 -4.60 -2.42
N SER A 60 -5.97 -4.30 -2.39
CA SER A 60 -6.86 -4.44 -3.54
C SER A 60 -7.29 -3.05 -3.99
N ILE A 61 -6.86 -2.62 -5.17
CA ILE A 61 -7.15 -1.30 -5.71
C ILE A 61 -8.14 -1.45 -6.86
N THR A 62 -9.30 -0.83 -6.73
CA THR A 62 -10.28 -0.71 -7.82
C THR A 62 -10.25 0.72 -8.35
N SER A 63 -9.89 0.91 -9.61
CA SER A 63 -10.01 2.20 -10.29
C SER A 63 -11.12 2.19 -11.32
N LYS A 64 -11.83 3.32 -11.41
CA LYS A 64 -12.84 3.58 -12.43
C LYS A 64 -12.35 4.69 -13.32
N GLU A 65 -12.16 4.38 -14.59
CA GLU A 65 -11.63 5.29 -15.60
C GLU A 65 -12.63 5.43 -16.75
N SER A 66 -12.73 6.63 -17.31
CA SER A 66 -13.57 6.92 -18.48
C SER A 66 -12.67 7.23 -19.67
N PHE A 67 -12.83 6.48 -20.76
CA PHE A 67 -12.10 6.70 -21.99
C PHE A 67 -12.84 7.66 -22.93
N SER A 68 -12.13 8.21 -23.92
CA SER A 68 -12.64 9.18 -24.89
C SER A 68 -13.74 8.62 -25.81
N ASP A 69 -13.89 7.30 -25.85
CA ASP A 69 -14.98 6.59 -26.54
C ASP A 69 -16.25 6.44 -25.70
N GLY A 70 -16.28 7.03 -24.49
CA GLY A 70 -17.40 6.98 -23.56
C GLY A 70 -17.52 5.65 -22.80
N LYS A 71 -16.55 4.73 -22.94
CA LYS A 71 -16.56 3.48 -22.18
C LYS A 71 -15.98 3.70 -20.79
N ALA A 72 -16.73 3.25 -19.80
CA ALA A 72 -16.22 3.07 -18.44
C ALA A 72 -15.42 1.77 -18.38
N GLN A 73 -14.22 1.84 -17.81
CA GLN A 73 -13.40 0.69 -17.50
C GLN A 73 -13.22 0.59 -16.00
N ASP A 74 -13.58 -0.57 -15.45
CA ASP A 74 -13.23 -0.95 -14.09
C ASP A 74 -11.92 -1.74 -14.14
N ASN A 75 -10.89 -1.26 -13.44
CA ASN A 75 -9.61 -1.95 -13.30
C ASN A 75 -9.43 -2.39 -11.84
N ASN A 76 -9.09 -3.67 -11.65
CA ASN A 76 -8.86 -4.26 -10.33
C ASN A 76 -7.41 -4.73 -10.26
N ILE A 77 -6.64 -4.13 -9.35
CA ILE A 77 -5.22 -4.40 -9.15
C ILE A 77 -5.05 -5.01 -7.77
N VAL A 78 -4.36 -6.16 -7.70
CA VAL A 78 -3.83 -6.69 -6.44
C VAL A 78 -2.37 -6.28 -6.34
N ALA A 79 -2.03 -5.56 -5.29
CA ALA A 79 -0.67 -5.10 -5.02
C ALA A 79 -0.12 -5.76 -3.76
N ALA A 80 1.17 -6.10 -3.79
CA ALA A 80 1.91 -6.56 -2.63
C ALA A 80 3.11 -5.64 -2.41
N GLY A 81 3.36 -5.26 -1.17
CA GLY A 81 4.46 -4.38 -0.78
C GLY A 81 5.26 -4.96 0.38
N LEU A 82 6.56 -4.70 0.39
CA LEU A 82 7.46 -4.98 1.49
C LEU A 82 8.24 -3.71 1.82
N THR A 83 8.15 -3.27 3.07
CA THR A 83 8.83 -2.08 3.59
C THR A 83 9.83 -2.48 4.66
N ILE A 84 11.04 -1.93 4.55
CA ILE A 84 12.10 -2.06 5.55
C ILE A 84 12.42 -0.66 6.06
N GLY A 85 12.39 -0.47 7.37
CA GLY A 85 12.60 0.82 8.02
C GLY A 85 13.62 0.77 9.15
N LEU A 86 14.32 1.89 9.35
CA LEU A 86 15.17 2.13 10.51
C LEU A 86 14.66 3.36 11.25
N LYS A 87 14.44 3.21 12.55
CA LYS A 87 14.09 4.29 13.47
C LYS A 87 15.30 4.58 14.36
N PHE A 88 15.63 5.86 14.49
CA PHE A 88 16.72 6.39 15.30
C PHE A 88 16.20 7.42 16.32
#